data_AF-A0A817N2V5-F1
#
_entry.id   AF-A0A817N2V5-F1
#
_cell.length_a   1.000
_cell.length_b   1.000
_cell.length_c   1.000
_cell.angle_alpha   90.00
_cell.angle_beta   90.00
_cell.angle_gamma   90.00
#
_symmetry.space_group_name_H-M   'P 1'
#
loop_
_entity.id
_entity.type
_entity.pdbx_description
1 polymer ?
#
loop_
_entity_poly.entity_id
_entity_poly.type
_entity_poly.pdbx_seq_one_letter_code
_entity_poly.pdbx_strand_id
1 'polypeptide(L)'
;TTLMLINLGIGLISAAAAGLIMYLLISDPLEKLAPIIIIVLISFLNGILMSSIITTILTSCVRSVFVCIALNPAALGETHPDYLQKLTKVWHKVYQ
;
A
#
# COMPACT_ATOMS: atom_id res chain seq x y z
N THR A 1 11.74 2.03 2.69
CA THR A 1 11.96 1.74 1.26
C THR A 1 10.97 0.74 0.69
N THR A 2 10.63 -0.36 1.39
CA THR A 2 9.66 -1.36 0.90
C THR A 2 8.26 -0.81 0.59
N LEU A 3 7.70 0.05 1.44
CA LEU A 3 6.39 0.68 1.21
C LEU A 3 6.37 1.58 -0.04
N MET A 4 7.48 2.26 -0.34
CA MET A 4 7.62 3.09 -1.54
C MET A 4 7.63 2.23 -2.80
N LEU A 5 8.30 1.07 -2.77
CA LEU A 5 8.28 0.11 -3.88
C LEU A 5 6.86 -0.43 -4.13
N ILE A 6 6.10 -0.72 -3.07
CA ILE A 6 4.71 -1.20 -3.17
C ILE A 6 3.82 -0.13 -3.81
N ASN A 7 3.92 1.12 -3.36
CA ASN A 7 3.15 2.23 -3.93
C ASN A 7 3.47 2.44 -5.41
N LEU A 8 4.75 2.33 -5.81
CA LEU A 8 5.16 2.41 -7.21
C LEU A 8 4.55 1.27 -8.04
N GLY A 9 4.57 0.04 -7.52
CA GLY A 9 3.99 -1.12 -8.18
C GLY A 9 2.48 -0.97 -8.41
N ILE A 10 1.75 -0.48 -7.41
CA ILE A 10 0.30 -0.25 -7.53
C ILE A 10 -0.01 0.85 -8.56
N GLY A 11 0.78 1.92 -8.59
CA GLY A 11 0.67 2.95 -9.63
C GLY A 11 0.87 2.39 -11.04
N LEU A 12 1.89 1.55 -11.25
CA LEU A 12 2.15 0.94 -12.56
C LEU A 12 1.01 0.04 -13.02
N ILE A 13 0.44 -0.76 -12.10
CA ILE A 13 -0.67 -1.66 -12.41
C ILE A 13 -1.94 -0.86 -12.76
N SER A 14 -2.24 0.21 -12.02
CA SER A 14 -3.40 1.06 -12.32
C SER A 14 -3.25 1.78 -13.65
N ALA A 15 -2.05 2.25 -13.98
CA ALA A 15 -1.73 2.89 -15.25
C ALA A 15 -1.86 1.92 -16.43
N ALA A 16 -1.33 0.71 -16.29
CA ALA A 16 -1.43 -0.34 -17.30
C ALA A 16 -2.89 -0.76 -17.55
N ALA A 17 -3.67 -0.95 -16.47
CA ALA A 17 -5.09 -1.29 -16.57
C ALA A 17 -5.89 -0.19 -17.28
N ALA A 18 -5.68 1.08 -16.89
CA ALA A 18 -6.36 2.22 -17.53
C ALA A 18 -5.99 2.36 -19.01
N GLY A 19 -4.71 2.18 -19.36
CA GLY A 19 -4.25 2.21 -20.75
C GLY A 19 -4.86 1.08 -21.59
N LEU A 20 -4.91 -0.14 -21.04
CA LEU A 20 -5.52 -1.29 -21.72
C LEU A 20 -7.02 -1.08 -21.95
N ILE A 21 -7.74 -0.60 -20.94
CA ILE A 21 -9.18 -0.32 -21.04
C ILE A 21 -9.45 0.73 -22.12
N MET A 22 -8.68 1.82 -22.16
CA MET A 22 -8.85 2.85 -23.18
C MET A 22 -8.49 2.38 -24.58
N TYR A 23 -7.49 1.51 -24.73
CA TYR A 23 -7.15 0.91 -26.01
C TYR A 23 -8.28 0.04 -26.57
N LEU A 24 -9.01 -0.69 -25.71
CA LEU A 24 -10.13 -1.55 -26.12
C LEU A 24 -11.41 -0.77 -26.42
N LEU A 25 -11.64 0.35 -25.74
CA LEU A 25 -12.87 1.13 -25.87
C LEU A 25 -12.90 2.03 -27.11
N ILE A 26 -11.76 2.33 -27.70
CA ILE A 26 -11.69 3.35 -28.73
C ILE A 26 -11.17 2.83 -30.08
N SER A 27 -11.98 3.00 -31.14
CA SER A 27 -11.79 2.37 -32.46
C SER A 27 -10.68 2.97 -33.34
N ASP A 28 -10.56 4.31 -33.44
CA ASP A 28 -9.53 4.96 -34.28
C ASP A 28 -8.23 5.30 -33.51
N PRO A 29 -7.04 4.88 -33.95
CA PRO A 29 -5.80 5.04 -33.18
C PRO A 29 -5.08 6.40 -33.33
N LEU A 30 -5.34 7.16 -34.40
CA LEU A 30 -4.46 8.27 -34.80
C LEU A 30 -4.74 9.61 -34.07
N GLU A 31 -6.00 9.94 -33.76
CA GLU A 31 -6.35 11.16 -33.00
C GLU A 31 -6.26 10.98 -31.47
N LYS A 32 -5.79 9.82 -31.00
CA LYS A 32 -6.14 9.32 -29.65
C LYS A 32 -4.96 9.09 -28.72
N LEU A 33 -3.74 9.27 -29.21
CA LEU A 33 -2.54 9.16 -28.40
C LEU A 33 -2.52 10.21 -27.28
N ALA A 34 -2.89 11.45 -27.56
CA ALA A 34 -2.91 12.53 -26.56
C ALA A 34 -3.85 12.24 -25.36
N PRO A 35 -5.14 11.92 -25.54
CA PRO A 35 -6.03 11.62 -24.41
C PRO A 35 -5.63 10.34 -23.66
N ILE A 36 -5.13 9.31 -24.35
CA ILE A 36 -4.68 8.06 -23.69
C ILE A 36 -3.50 8.35 -22.75
N ILE A 37 -2.49 9.11 -23.21
CA ILE A 37 -1.32 9.46 -22.38
C ILE A 37 -1.74 10.25 -21.14
N ILE A 38 -2.63 11.23 -21.29
CA ILE A 38 -3.12 12.05 -20.17
C ILE A 38 -3.84 11.18 -19.14
N ILE A 39 -4.73 10.29 -19.59
CA ILE A 39 -5.52 9.43 -18.70
C ILE A 39 -4.64 8.41 -17.98
N VAL A 40 -3.63 7.85 -18.66
CA VAL A 40 -2.65 6.93 -18.06
C VAL A 40 -1.81 7.64 -16.99
N LEU A 41 -1.42 8.90 -17.22
CA LEU A 41 -0.71 9.69 -16.20
C LEU A 41 -1.59 10.00 -14.99
N ILE A 42 -2.85 10.36 -15.21
CA ILE A 42 -3.81 10.65 -14.14
C ILE A 42 -4.13 9.40 -13.33
N SER A 43 -4.29 8.23 -13.98
CA SER A 43 -4.57 6.97 -13.30
C SER A 43 -3.35 6.43 -12.54
N PHE A 44 -2.13 6.67 -13.04
CA PHE A 44 -0.89 6.41 -12.31
C PHE A 44 -0.82 7.23 -11.02
N LEU A 45 -1.05 8.55 -11.12
CA LEU A 45 -0.99 9.45 -9.97
C LEU A 45 -2.06 9.11 -8.93
N ASN A 46 -3.29 8.83 -9.36
CA ASN A 46 -4.37 8.39 -8.47
C ASN A 46 -4.05 7.05 -7.78
N GLY A 47 -3.45 6.09 -8.51
CA GLY A 47 -3.03 4.81 -7.94
C GLY A 47 -2.00 4.97 -6.82
N ILE A 48 -1.00 5.83 -7.02
CA ILE A 48 0.01 6.14 -6.00
C ILE A 48 -0.64 6.83 -4.79
N LEU A 49 -1.53 7.81 -5.02
CA LEU A 49 -2.20 8.54 -3.94
C LEU A 49 -3.03 7.59 -3.06
N MET A 50 -3.85 6.74 -3.67
CA MET A 50 -4.67 5.78 -2.92
C MET A 50 -3.81 4.79 -2.12
N SER A 51 -2.75 4.25 -2.72
CA SER A 51 -1.82 3.36 -2.01
C SER A 51 -1.09 4.06 -0.85
N SER A 52 -0.76 5.34 -1.02
CA SER A 52 -0.10 6.15 0.01
C SER A 52 -0.99 6.37 1.23
N ILE A 53 -2.30 6.56 1.03
CA ILE A 53 -3.27 6.67 2.11
C ILE A 53 -3.33 5.36 2.91
N ILE A 54 -3.45 4.21 2.22
CA ILE A 54 -3.53 2.89 2.86
C ILE A 54 -2.26 2.58 3.66
N THR A 55 -1.09 2.83 3.06
CA THR A 55 0.19 2.60 3.75
C THR A 55 0.35 3.49 4.98
N THR A 56 -0.11 4.74 4.92
CA THR A 56 -0.12 5.65 6.08
C THR A 56 -0.99 5.10 7.21
N ILE A 57 -2.21 4.66 6.89
CA ILE A 57 -3.12 4.03 7.86
C ILE A 57 -2.47 2.78 8.47
N LEU A 58 -1.86 1.93 7.65
CA LEU A 58 -1.20 0.71 8.12
C LEU A 58 -0.07 1.04 9.10
N THR A 59 0.78 2.03 8.80
CA THR A 59 1.86 2.42 9.71
C THR A 59 1.35 3.00 11.03
N SER A 60 0.23 3.73 10.99
CA SER A 60 -0.43 4.24 12.21
C SER A 60 -0.98 3.08 13.06
N CYS A 61 -1.68 2.13 12.43
CA CYS A 61 -2.24 0.97 13.10
C CYS A 61 -1.15 0.12 13.78
N VAL A 62 -0.05 -0.16 13.08
CA VAL A 62 1.07 -0.93 13.62
C VAL A 62 1.67 -0.25 14.86
N ARG A 63 1.83 1.08 14.83
CA ARG A 63 2.29 1.84 16.01
C ARG A 63 1.33 1.72 17.18
N SER A 64 0.03 1.82 16.94
CA SER A 64 -0.99 1.68 18.00
C SER A 64 -0.96 0.29 18.63
N VAL A 65 -0.86 -0.77 17.83
CA VAL A 65 -0.74 -2.15 18.33
C VAL A 65 0.50 -2.28 19.21
N PHE A 66 1.62 -1.73 18.77
CA PHE A 66 2.87 -1.73 19.51
C PHE A 66 2.79 -0.94 20.83
N VAL A 67 2.08 0.19 20.85
CA VAL A 67 1.80 0.95 22.09
C VAL A 67 0.94 0.14 23.04
N CYS A 68 -0.12 -0.52 22.57
CA CYS A 68 -0.98 -1.36 23.41
C CYS A 68 -0.21 -2.54 24.04
N ILE A 69 0.69 -3.17 23.27
CA ILE A 69 1.56 -4.23 23.76
C ILE A 69 2.52 -3.70 24.85
N ALA A 70 3.07 -2.50 24.66
CA ALA A 70 3.93 -1.87 25.66
C ALA A 70 3.17 -1.53 26.96
N LEU A 71 1.87 -1.20 26.87
CA LEU A 71 1.06 -0.81 28.01
C LEU A 71 0.66 -1.98 28.91
N ASN A 72 0.31 -3.14 28.33
CA ASN A 72 -0.04 -4.33 29.10
C ASN A 72 0.32 -5.63 28.36
N PRO A 73 1.57 -6.09 28.43
CA PRO A 73 2.00 -7.32 27.76
C PRO A 73 1.45 -8.59 28.44
N ALA A 74 1.08 -8.51 29.73
CA ALA A 74 0.59 -9.64 30.50
C ALA A 74 -0.78 -10.13 30.01
N ALA A 75 -1.69 -9.21 29.70
CA ALA A 75 -3.03 -9.55 29.20
C ALA A 75 -3.01 -10.24 27.82
N LEU A 76 -2.04 -9.91 26.96
CA LEU A 76 -1.86 -10.57 25.66
C LEU A 76 -1.18 -11.94 25.79
N GLY A 77 -0.27 -12.09 26.76
CA GLY A 77 0.43 -13.34 27.04
C GLY A 77 -0.48 -14.44 27.57
N GLU A 78 -1.52 -14.09 28.34
CA GLU A 78 -2.48 -15.06 28.87
C GLU A 78 -3.50 -15.54 27.84
N THR A 79 -3.90 -14.69 26.91
CA THR A 79 -4.91 -15.03 25.89
C THR A 79 -4.30 -15.68 24.66
N HIS A 80 -3.12 -15.20 24.21
CA HIS A 80 -2.52 -15.59 22.94
C HIS A 80 -0.97 -15.51 22.97
N PRO A 81 -0.28 -16.46 23.63
CA PRO A 81 1.18 -16.42 23.82
C PRO A 81 1.99 -16.50 22.52
N ASP A 82 1.47 -17.18 21.49
CA ASP A 82 2.14 -17.32 20.18
C ASP A 82 2.29 -15.99 19.43
N TYR A 83 1.29 -15.12 19.55
CA TYR A 83 1.29 -13.81 18.90
C TYR A 83 2.24 -12.85 19.61
N LEU A 84 2.29 -12.91 20.94
CA LEU A 84 3.22 -12.11 21.74
C LEU A 84 4.68 -12.41 21.36
N GLN A 85 5.07 -13.68 21.25
CA GLN A 85 6.44 -14.02 20.85
C GLN A 85 6.81 -13.52 19.44
N LYS A 86 5.90 -13.61 18.47
CA LYS A 86 6.12 -13.08 17.12
C LYS A 86 6.26 -11.55 17.14
N LEU A 87 5.39 -10.86 17.88
CA LEU A 87 5.43 -9.41 18.01
C LEU A 87 6.69 -8.92 18.72
N THR A 88 7.15 -9.59 19.78
CA THR A 88 8.40 -9.25 20.47
C THR A 88 9.63 -9.45 19.57
N LYS A 89 9.67 -10.54 18.77
CA LYS A 89 10.73 -10.75 17.76
C LYS A 89 10.74 -9.64 16.71
N VAL A 90 9.57 -9.20 16.25
CA VAL A 90 9.47 -8.09 15.29
C VAL A 90 9.86 -6.76 15.94
N TRP A 91 9.45 -6.50 17.19
CA TRP A 91 9.84 -5.31 17.94
C TRP A 91 11.36 -5.17 18.03
N HIS A 92 12.05 -6.23 18.47
CA HIS A 92 13.51 -6.22 18.57
C HIS A 92 14.16 -5.97 17.20
N LYS A 93 13.60 -6.49 16.11
CA LYS A 93 14.12 -6.25 14.75
C LYS A 93 13.90 -4.82 14.24
N VAL A 94 12.93 -4.08 14.80
CA VAL A 94 12.56 -2.73 14.34
C VAL A 94 13.23 -1.63 15.19
N TYR A 95 13.46 -1.90 16.48
CA TYR A 95 14.00 -0.94 17.45
C TYR A 95 15.46 -1.16 17.87
N GLN A 96 16.12 -2.24 17.45
CA GLN A 96 17.56 -2.52 17.66
C GLN A 96 18.34 -2.29 16.37
#